data_AF-A0A6N7APP6-F1
#
_entry.id   AF-A0A6N7APP6-F1
#
_cell.length_a   1.000
_cell.length_b   1.000
_cell.length_c   1.000
_cell.angle_alpha   90.00
_cell.angle_beta   90.00
_cell.angle_gamma   90.00
#
_symmetry.space_group_name_H-M   'P 1'
#
loop_
_entity.id
_entity.type
_entity.pdbx_description
1 polymer ?
#
loop_
_entity_poly.entity_id
_entity_poly.type
_entity_poly.pdbx_seq_one_letter_code
_entity_poly.pdbx_strand_id
1 'polypeptide(L)'
;MVYPKIYQKDACGIKNNVRTNKMKYKQTAILLLLLLLPLTGNADDTKRYIETNSPFKLHGRLMIYNGTPSFRIWIIGTNRLLGIPGGDTEPAEMPKALEDLFTEPGVQVYGNFEVTPLSRYKSGEMQLVKINSVENLIIYKGDNFYKKMKKL
;
A
#
# COMPACT_ATOMS: atom_id res chain seq x y z
N MET A 1 19.64 -22.94 -2.79
CA MET A 1 19.86 -21.48 -2.66
C MET A 1 19.64 -21.10 -1.21
N VAL A 2 20.71 -20.72 -0.53
CA VAL A 2 20.77 -20.40 0.90
C VAL A 2 20.75 -18.89 1.03
N TYR A 3 19.74 -18.33 1.70
CA TYR A 3 19.73 -16.90 2.03
C TYR A 3 20.43 -16.68 3.39
N PRO A 4 21.33 -15.69 3.51
CA PRO A 4 21.99 -15.41 4.78
C PRO A 4 21.03 -14.66 5.74
N LYS A 5 21.01 -15.10 7.01
CA LYS A 5 20.48 -14.33 8.13
C LYS A 5 21.44 -13.18 8.42
N ILE A 6 20.94 -11.94 8.44
CA ILE A 6 21.64 -10.80 9.04
C ILE A 6 20.83 -10.32 10.24
N TYR A 7 21.41 -10.55 11.42
CA TYR A 7 21.14 -9.89 12.70
C TYR A 7 22.00 -8.62 12.76
N GLN A 8 21.45 -7.47 13.21
CA GLN A 8 22.07 -6.42 14.06
C GLN A 8 21.16 -5.17 14.03
N LYS A 9 20.93 -4.32 15.04
CA LYS A 9 21.04 -4.31 16.52
C LYS A 9 20.46 -2.96 16.99
N ASP A 10 20.03 -2.95 18.24
CA ASP A 10 20.14 -1.86 19.23
C ASP A 10 19.32 -0.57 19.08
N ALA A 11 18.21 -0.57 19.83
CA ALA A 11 17.88 0.35 20.91
C ALA A 11 18.63 1.70 20.96
N CYS A 12 17.93 2.77 20.54
CA CYS A 12 18.28 4.13 20.91
C CYS A 12 17.78 4.42 22.34
N GLY A 13 18.73 4.53 23.27
CA GLY A 13 18.48 4.94 24.65
C GLY A 13 18.38 6.45 24.79
N ILE A 14 17.38 6.92 25.56
CA ILE A 14 17.40 8.23 26.18
C ILE A 14 17.41 8.01 27.70
N LYS A 15 18.58 8.29 28.30
CA LYS A 15 18.77 8.37 29.74
C LYS A 15 18.26 9.73 30.21
N ASN A 16 17.16 9.76 30.97
CA ASN A 16 16.79 10.94 31.74
C ASN A 16 16.96 10.65 33.24
N ASN A 17 17.95 11.32 33.80
CA ASN A 17 18.38 11.30 35.18
C ASN A 17 17.48 12.28 35.95
N VAL A 18 16.54 11.78 36.76
CA VAL A 18 15.76 12.61 37.69
C VAL A 18 15.91 12.08 39.11
N ARG A 19 16.65 12.92 39.85
CA ARG A 19 16.86 13.01 41.30
C ARG A 19 15.81 12.28 42.16
N THR A 20 16.30 11.33 42.94
CA THR A 20 15.54 10.66 44.00
C THR A 20 15.25 11.62 45.14
N ASN A 21 13.97 11.73 45.51
CA ASN A 21 13.57 12.27 46.81
C ASN A 21 12.77 11.20 47.54
N LYS A 22 13.33 10.68 48.63
CA LYS A 22 12.71 9.67 49.49
C LYS A 22 11.50 10.29 50.18
N MET A 23 10.28 9.87 49.81
CA MET A 23 9.09 10.12 50.63
C MET A 23 8.53 8.80 51.16
N LYS A 24 8.63 8.62 52.47
CA LYS A 24 8.03 7.52 53.24
C LYS A 24 6.50 7.68 53.22
N TYR A 25 5.77 6.89 52.45
CA TYR A 25 4.31 6.85 52.49
C TYR A 25 3.82 5.56 53.16
N LYS A 26 3.16 5.76 54.30
CA LYS A 26 2.45 4.74 55.06
C LYS A 26 1.31 4.18 54.21
N GLN A 27 1.17 2.87 54.22
CA GLN A 27 0.04 2.12 53.67
C GLN A 27 -1.26 2.63 54.30
N THR A 28 -2.19 3.16 53.49
CA THR A 28 -3.65 2.99 53.65
C THR A 28 -4.40 3.72 52.52
N ALA A 29 -5.14 2.93 51.73
CA ALA A 29 -6.44 3.21 51.15
C ALA A 29 -6.67 4.54 50.37
N ILE A 30 -6.49 4.51 49.04
CA ILE A 30 -7.30 5.33 48.11
C ILE A 30 -7.63 4.47 46.88
N LEU A 31 -8.56 3.55 47.06
CA LEU A 31 -9.21 2.75 46.03
C LEU A 31 -10.56 3.43 45.69
N LEU A 32 -10.56 4.65 45.15
CA LEU A 32 -11.80 5.37 44.78
C LEU A 32 -11.56 6.61 43.89
N LEU A 33 -10.69 6.50 42.89
CA LEU A 33 -10.43 7.56 41.91
C LEU A 33 -10.24 6.98 40.49
N LEU A 34 -11.18 6.15 40.03
CA LEU A 34 -11.17 5.49 38.72
C LEU A 34 -12.47 5.68 37.92
N LEU A 35 -13.23 6.76 38.18
CA LEU A 35 -14.56 6.99 37.57
C LEU A 35 -14.70 8.29 36.76
N LEU A 36 -13.60 8.93 36.37
CA LEU A 36 -13.63 10.09 35.46
C LEU A 36 -12.54 9.97 34.38
N LEU A 37 -12.57 8.88 33.62
CA LEU A 37 -11.89 8.87 32.31
C LEU A 37 -12.88 9.39 31.28
N PRO A 38 -12.67 10.58 30.67
CA PRO A 38 -13.41 10.95 29.49
C PRO A 38 -13.10 9.93 28.39
N LEU A 39 -14.15 9.32 27.82
CA LEU A 39 -14.07 8.57 26.57
C LEU A 39 -13.76 9.56 25.45
N THR A 40 -12.52 10.00 25.35
CA THR A 40 -12.04 10.74 24.17
C THR A 40 -11.96 9.74 23.03
N GLY A 41 -13.00 9.68 22.20
CA GLY A 41 -12.92 9.02 20.91
C GLY A 41 -11.76 9.61 20.11
N ASN A 42 -10.78 8.76 19.77
CA ASN A 42 -9.55 9.19 19.12
C ASN A 42 -9.83 9.79 17.74
N ALA A 43 -9.56 11.09 17.57
CA ALA A 43 -9.54 11.78 16.28
C ALA A 43 -8.35 11.37 15.36
N ASP A 44 -7.65 10.27 15.71
CA ASP A 44 -6.44 9.77 15.03
C ASP A 44 -6.75 8.77 13.91
N ASP A 45 -7.82 7.99 14.07
CA ASP A 45 -8.20 6.96 13.08
C ASP A 45 -8.65 7.57 11.75
N THR A 46 -9.36 8.70 11.77
CA THR A 46 -9.84 9.38 10.54
C THR A 46 -8.71 10.02 9.75
N LYS A 47 -7.71 10.62 10.40
CA LYS A 47 -6.52 11.17 9.73
C LYS A 47 -5.68 10.07 9.08
N ARG A 48 -5.41 8.99 9.82
CA ARG A 48 -4.64 7.84 9.31
C ARG A 48 -5.36 7.10 8.19
N TYR A 49 -6.70 7.04 8.24
CA TYR A 49 -7.55 6.47 7.20
C TYR A 49 -7.51 7.30 5.90
N ILE A 50 -7.55 8.63 5.99
CA ILE A 50 -7.46 9.53 4.82
C ILE A 50 -6.06 9.48 4.18
N GLU A 51 -5.01 9.38 4.99
CA GLU A 51 -3.63 9.29 4.49
C GLU A 51 -3.37 7.98 3.73
N THR A 52 -4.03 6.89 4.13
CA THR A 52 -3.89 5.58 3.47
C THR A 52 -4.59 5.51 2.11
N ASN A 53 -5.56 6.40 1.82
CA ASN A 53 -6.34 6.41 0.58
C ASN A 53 -5.99 7.58 -0.35
N SER A 54 -4.89 8.28 -0.10
CA SER A 54 -4.45 9.35 -0.99
C SER A 54 -3.87 8.79 -2.29
N PRO A 55 -4.23 9.34 -3.46
CA PRO A 55 -3.64 8.94 -4.73
C PRO A 55 -2.12 9.12 -4.74
N PHE A 56 -1.42 8.20 -5.39
CA PHE A 56 0.02 8.29 -5.59
C PHE A 56 0.43 7.84 -6.98
N LYS A 57 1.60 8.29 -7.44
CA LYS A 57 2.14 7.95 -8.75
C LYS A 57 3.21 6.87 -8.64
N LEU A 58 3.24 5.96 -9.59
CA LEU A 58 4.26 4.91 -9.71
C LEU A 58 4.62 4.67 -11.17
N HIS A 59 5.82 4.15 -11.40
CA HIS A 59 6.22 3.61 -12.68
C HIS A 59 6.14 2.08 -12.63
N GLY A 60 5.45 1.46 -13.57
CA GLY A 60 5.16 0.04 -13.47
C GLY A 60 4.84 -0.63 -14.80
N ARG A 61 4.57 -1.93 -14.69
CA ARG A 61 4.07 -2.79 -15.78
C ARG A 61 2.74 -3.40 -15.38
N LEU A 62 1.68 -3.04 -16.11
CA LEU A 62 0.37 -3.66 -16.02
C LEU A 62 0.27 -4.85 -16.99
N MET A 63 -0.19 -5.99 -16.49
CA MET A 63 -0.46 -7.19 -17.28
C MET A 63 -1.52 -8.06 -16.60
N ILE A 64 -2.08 -9.00 -17.37
CA ILE A 64 -2.97 -10.04 -16.86
C ILE A 64 -2.14 -11.19 -16.28
N TYR A 65 -2.51 -11.64 -15.08
CA TYR A 65 -1.97 -12.79 -14.35
C TYR A 65 -3.07 -13.81 -14.07
N ASN A 66 -2.66 -15.02 -13.73
CA ASN A 66 -3.58 -16.04 -13.25
C ASN A 66 -4.00 -15.79 -11.79
N GLY A 67 -5.29 -15.99 -11.52
CA GLY A 67 -5.91 -15.86 -10.19
C GLY A 67 -6.40 -14.45 -9.88
N THR A 68 -7.18 -14.31 -8.82
CA THR A 68 -7.89 -13.06 -8.49
C THR A 68 -7.05 -12.14 -7.57
N PRO A 69 -6.88 -10.85 -7.89
CA PRO A 69 -7.29 -10.17 -9.13
C PRO A 69 -6.39 -10.53 -10.33
N SER A 70 -7.00 -10.57 -11.52
CA SER A 70 -6.34 -10.91 -12.79
C SER A 70 -5.38 -9.81 -13.25
N PHE A 71 -5.82 -8.55 -13.22
CA PHE A 71 -4.98 -7.41 -13.56
C PHE A 71 -4.04 -7.04 -12.41
N ARG A 72 -2.73 -6.92 -12.70
CA ARG A 72 -1.75 -6.49 -11.67
C ARG A 72 -0.71 -5.55 -12.24
N ILE A 73 -0.33 -4.57 -11.43
CA ILE A 73 0.80 -3.68 -11.69
C ILE A 73 2.01 -4.19 -10.92
N TRP A 74 3.06 -4.55 -11.64
CA TRP A 74 4.38 -4.72 -11.07
C TRP A 74 5.07 -3.36 -10.98
N ILE A 75 5.51 -2.95 -9.79
CA ILE A 75 6.27 -1.72 -9.61
C ILE A 75 7.72 -2.01 -9.99
N ILE A 76 8.19 -1.35 -11.06
CA ILE A 76 9.50 -1.59 -11.64
C ILE A 76 10.59 -1.28 -10.61
N GLY A 77 11.58 -2.17 -10.51
CA GLY A 77 12.67 -2.06 -9.52
C GLY A 77 12.32 -2.60 -8.13
N THR A 78 11.15 -3.23 -7.96
CA THR A 78 10.73 -3.82 -6.68
C THR A 78 10.19 -5.24 -6.87
N ASN A 79 9.90 -5.94 -5.77
CA ASN A 79 9.17 -7.22 -5.81
C ASN A 79 7.66 -7.04 -5.56
N ARG A 80 7.16 -5.80 -5.60
CA ARG A 80 5.79 -5.48 -5.20
C ARG A 80 4.83 -5.55 -6.39
N LEU A 81 3.74 -6.26 -6.19
CA LEU A 81 2.58 -6.32 -7.08
C LEU A 81 1.40 -5.60 -6.43
N LEU A 82 0.71 -4.79 -7.22
CA LEU A 82 -0.59 -4.21 -6.87
C LEU A 82 -1.66 -4.90 -7.69
N GLY A 83 -2.78 -5.27 -7.06
CA GLY A 83 -3.92 -5.88 -7.73
C GLY A 83 -4.96 -4.84 -8.13
N ILE A 84 -5.52 -4.98 -9.33
CA ILE A 84 -6.67 -4.17 -9.77
C ILE A 84 -7.92 -5.04 -9.71
N PRO A 85 -8.89 -4.74 -8.82
CA PRO A 85 -10.15 -5.49 -8.75
C PRO A 85 -10.91 -5.48 -10.08
N GLY A 86 -11.72 -6.52 -10.30
CA GLY A 86 -12.49 -6.74 -11.53
C GLY A 86 -11.69 -7.41 -12.65
N GLY A 87 -12.20 -7.33 -13.88
CA GLY A 87 -11.58 -7.81 -15.11
C GLY A 87 -12.08 -9.17 -15.63
N ASP A 88 -12.76 -9.96 -14.81
CA ASP A 88 -13.28 -11.27 -15.22
C ASP A 88 -14.75 -11.17 -15.64
N THR A 89 -15.64 -10.96 -14.67
CA THR A 89 -17.10 -10.81 -14.89
C THR A 89 -17.59 -9.38 -14.69
N GLU A 90 -16.75 -8.52 -14.14
CA GLU A 90 -17.03 -7.13 -13.81
C GLU A 90 -15.95 -6.24 -14.42
N PRO A 91 -16.27 -4.98 -14.80
CA PRO A 91 -15.27 -4.04 -15.27
C PRO A 91 -14.13 -3.89 -14.26
N ALA A 92 -12.89 -3.85 -14.75
CA ALA A 92 -11.75 -3.59 -13.87
C ALA A 92 -11.77 -2.16 -13.34
N GLU A 93 -11.24 -1.96 -12.13
CA GLU A 93 -11.07 -0.64 -11.47
C GLU A 93 -9.96 0.20 -12.14
N MET A 94 -10.15 0.54 -13.43
CA MET A 94 -9.24 1.32 -14.26
C MET A 94 -9.98 2.04 -15.40
N PRO A 95 -9.36 3.01 -16.11
CA PRO A 95 -9.98 3.65 -17.26
C PRO A 95 -10.34 2.63 -18.35
N LYS A 96 -11.54 2.73 -18.92
CA LYS A 96 -12.03 1.77 -19.93
C LYS A 96 -11.08 1.64 -21.13
N ALA A 97 -10.55 2.77 -21.61
CA ALA A 97 -9.60 2.78 -22.72
C ALA A 97 -8.28 2.05 -22.42
N LEU A 98 -7.90 1.93 -21.14
CA LEU A 98 -6.75 1.13 -20.70
C LEU A 98 -7.12 -0.36 -20.66
N GLU A 99 -8.29 -0.69 -20.12
CA GLU A 99 -8.82 -2.07 -20.09
C GLU A 99 -8.94 -2.64 -21.52
N ASP A 100 -9.44 -1.84 -22.47
CA ASP A 100 -9.62 -2.22 -23.87
C ASP A 100 -8.31 -2.49 -24.62
N LEU A 101 -7.14 -2.22 -24.02
CA LEU A 101 -5.86 -2.66 -24.58
C LEU A 101 -5.61 -4.16 -24.40
N PHE A 102 -6.30 -4.80 -23.45
CA PHE A 102 -6.09 -6.19 -23.06
C PHE A 102 -7.07 -7.15 -23.74
N THR A 103 -7.24 -7.02 -25.06
CA THR A 103 -8.10 -7.91 -25.86
C THR A 103 -7.52 -9.30 -26.09
N GLU A 104 -6.21 -9.47 -25.88
CA GLU A 104 -5.50 -10.71 -26.11
C GLU A 104 -4.49 -11.00 -24.98
N PRO A 105 -4.15 -12.28 -24.73
CA PRO A 105 -3.12 -12.63 -23.77
C PRO A 105 -1.75 -12.04 -24.17
N GLY A 106 -0.90 -11.79 -23.17
CA GLY A 106 0.49 -11.35 -23.42
C GLY A 106 0.66 -9.86 -23.73
N VAL A 107 -0.41 -9.06 -23.65
CA VAL A 107 -0.31 -7.60 -23.66
C VAL A 107 0.40 -7.14 -22.38
N GLN A 108 1.43 -6.31 -22.54
CA GLN A 108 2.15 -5.67 -21.45
C GLN A 108 2.11 -4.16 -21.64
N VAL A 109 1.66 -3.44 -20.62
CA VAL A 109 1.59 -1.97 -20.63
C VAL A 109 2.55 -1.41 -19.60
N TYR A 110 3.61 -0.76 -20.05
CA TYR A 110 4.56 -0.03 -19.22
C TYR A 110 4.14 1.43 -19.18
N GLY A 111 4.22 2.10 -18.03
CA GLY A 111 3.84 3.51 -17.94
C GLY A 111 3.92 4.09 -16.53
N ASN A 112 3.55 5.35 -16.44
CA ASN A 112 3.34 6.05 -15.18
C ASN A 112 1.87 5.96 -14.82
N PHE A 113 1.55 5.36 -13.68
CA PHE A 113 0.20 5.18 -13.21
C PHE A 113 -0.04 6.10 -12.01
N GLU A 114 -1.16 6.80 -12.03
CA GLU A 114 -1.73 7.40 -10.82
C GLU A 114 -2.77 6.44 -10.27
N VAL A 115 -2.59 5.99 -9.03
CA VAL A 115 -3.43 4.96 -8.41
C VAL A 115 -3.95 5.44 -7.06
N THR A 116 -5.14 4.98 -6.69
CA THR A 116 -5.69 5.17 -5.34
C THR A 116 -5.74 3.83 -4.61
N PRO A 117 -5.18 3.71 -3.40
CA PRO A 117 -5.36 2.54 -2.54
C PRO A 117 -6.84 2.24 -2.29
N LEU A 118 -7.22 0.97 -2.43
CA LEU A 118 -8.52 0.43 -2.00
C LEU A 118 -8.37 -0.42 -0.74
N SER A 119 -7.16 -0.94 -0.49
CA SER A 119 -6.80 -1.61 0.76
C SER A 119 -5.53 -1.03 1.36
N ARG A 120 -5.36 -1.24 2.68
CA ARG A 120 -4.12 -0.83 3.37
C ARG A 120 -2.95 -1.67 2.87
N TYR A 121 -1.80 -1.05 2.73
CA TYR A 121 -0.57 -1.80 2.48
C TYR A 121 -0.22 -2.68 3.68
N LYS A 122 0.08 -3.95 3.40
CA LYS A 122 0.62 -4.90 4.37
C LYS A 122 1.70 -5.74 3.68
N SER A 123 2.80 -5.98 4.38
CA SER A 123 3.89 -6.80 3.84
C SER A 123 3.41 -8.24 3.61
N GLY A 124 3.71 -8.80 2.43
CA GLY A 124 3.31 -10.15 2.05
C GLY A 124 1.88 -10.30 1.52
N GLU A 125 1.04 -9.26 1.65
CA GLU A 125 -0.30 -9.24 1.06
C GLU A 125 -0.31 -8.36 -0.20
N MET A 126 -1.09 -8.76 -1.20
CA MET A 126 -1.31 -7.95 -2.39
C MET A 126 -2.22 -6.77 -2.03
N GLN A 127 -1.73 -5.55 -2.25
CA GLN A 127 -2.55 -4.36 -2.06
C GLN A 127 -3.46 -4.15 -3.28
N LEU A 128 -4.74 -3.87 -3.02
CA LEU A 128 -5.71 -3.53 -4.05
C LEU A 128 -5.70 -2.03 -4.29
N VAL A 129 -5.72 -1.65 -5.56
CA VAL A 129 -5.73 -0.24 -5.98
C VAL A 129 -6.68 -0.09 -7.17
N LYS A 130 -7.21 1.13 -7.34
CA LYS A 130 -7.82 1.57 -8.61
C LYS A 130 -6.83 2.42 -9.38
N ILE A 131 -6.88 2.34 -10.71
CA ILE A 131 -6.10 3.22 -11.59
C ILE A 131 -6.94 4.46 -11.89
N ASN A 132 -6.43 5.64 -11.55
CA ASN A 132 -7.09 6.91 -11.85
C ASN A 132 -6.74 7.41 -13.26
N SER A 133 -5.45 7.36 -13.60
CA SER A 133 -4.93 7.86 -14.89
C SER A 133 -3.62 7.18 -15.24
N VAL A 134 -3.25 7.22 -16.52
CA VAL A 134 -1.97 6.66 -16.99
C VAL A 134 -1.31 7.57 -18.02
N GLU A 135 0.01 7.72 -17.93
CA GLU A 135 0.82 8.58 -18.78
C GLU A 135 2.07 7.86 -19.28
N ASN A 136 2.57 8.28 -20.46
CA ASN A 136 3.78 7.76 -21.09
C ASN A 136 3.78 6.24 -21.28
N LEU A 137 2.72 5.71 -21.90
CA LEU A 137 2.54 4.29 -22.10
C LEU A 137 3.44 3.75 -23.21
N ILE A 138 4.03 2.59 -22.97
CA ILE A 138 4.72 1.76 -23.97
C ILE A 138 4.06 0.38 -23.92
N ILE A 139 3.52 -0.05 -25.06
CA ILE A 139 2.70 -1.26 -25.16
C ILE A 139 3.48 -2.32 -25.94
N TYR A 140 3.53 -3.52 -25.39
CA TYR A 140 4.09 -4.72 -26.04
C TYR A 140 3.02 -5.80 -26.19
N LYS A 141 3.13 -6.60 -27.25
CA LYS A 141 2.36 -7.82 -27.47
C LYS A 141 3.36 -8.98 -27.58
N GLY A 142 3.41 -9.84 -26.55
CA GLY A 142 4.54 -10.75 -26.38
C GLY A 142 5.83 -9.95 -26.23
N ASP A 143 6.84 -10.25 -27.05
CA ASP A 143 8.13 -9.54 -27.06
C ASP A 143 8.19 -8.38 -28.08
N ASN A 144 7.12 -8.16 -28.84
CA ASN A 144 7.09 -7.15 -29.89
C ASN A 144 6.56 -5.82 -29.37
N PHE A 145 7.32 -4.74 -29.60
CA PHE A 145 6.81 -3.38 -29.41
C PHE A 145 5.60 -3.15 -30.33
N TYR A 146 4.51 -2.68 -29.75
CA TYR A 146 3.28 -2.41 -30.47
C TYR A 146 3.10 -0.91 -30.75
N LYS A 147 3.02 -0.09 -29.69
CA LYS A 147 2.88 1.37 -29.83
C LYS A 147 3.23 2.12 -28.54
N LYS A 148 3.40 3.43 -28.68
CA LYS A 148 3.55 4.39 -27.58
C LYS A 148 2.33 5.31 -27.51
N MET A 149 1.87 5.65 -26.31
CA MET A 149 0.75 6.58 -26.09
C MET A 149 1.10 7.58 -25.01
N LYS A 150 0.63 8.83 -25.14
CA LYS A 150 0.98 9.89 -24.20
C LYS A 150 0.16 9.83 -22.90
N LYS A 151 -1.13 9.55 -23.01
CA LYS A 151 -2.07 9.55 -21.88
C LYS A 151 -3.32 8.72 -22.19
N LEU A 152 -3.90 8.11 -21.15
CA LEU A 152 -5.26 7.56 -21.12
C LEU A 152 -5.92 7.91 -19.77
#